data_AF-A0A1S6XQG6-F1
#
_entry.id   AF-A0A1S6XQG6-F1
#
_cell.length_a   1.000
_cell.length_b   1.000
_cell.length_c   1.000
_cell.angle_alpha   90.00
_cell.angle_beta   90.00
_cell.angle_gamma   90.00
#
_symmetry.space_group_name_H-M   'P 1'
#
loop_
_entity.id
_entity.type
_entity.pdbx_description
1 polymer ?
#
loop_
_entity_poly.entity_id
_entity_poly.type
_entity_poly.pdbx_seq_one_letter_code
_entity_poly.pdbx_strand_id
1 'polypeptide(L)'
;MKQRENFKNLIKSIRIKFNWTQSEMARMMGVTQVAVSNWEKKGSISLKNYLKFCQLQDSLVPPTSTFTDSSILNEHQQDNTPYQTEERL
;
A
#
# COMPACT_ATOMS: atom_id res chain seq x y z
N MET A 1 -19.79 18.25 -2.29
CA MET A 1 -18.52 18.11 -3.05
C MET A 1 -17.45 17.25 -2.38
N LYS A 2 -17.49 17.03 -1.05
CA LYS A 2 -16.47 16.28 -0.28
C LYS A 2 -16.29 14.80 -0.67
N GLN A 3 -17.37 14.12 -1.08
CA GLN A 3 -17.34 12.68 -1.40
C GLN A 3 -16.48 12.31 -2.61
N ARG A 4 -16.52 13.10 -3.68
CA ARG A 4 -15.69 12.83 -4.88
C ARG A 4 -14.19 13.02 -4.57
N GLU A 5 -13.86 13.97 -3.72
CA GLU A 5 -12.47 14.24 -3.33
C GLU A 5 -11.89 13.11 -2.47
N ASN A 6 -12.66 12.64 -1.49
CA ASN A 6 -12.31 11.47 -0.69
C ASN A 6 -12.06 10.23 -1.57
N PHE A 7 -12.86 10.07 -2.62
CA PHE A 7 -12.77 8.91 -3.52
C PHE A 7 -11.53 8.96 -4.44
N LYS A 8 -11.18 10.12 -4.99
CA LYS A 8 -9.93 10.29 -5.77
C LYS A 8 -8.70 9.89 -4.95
N ASN A 9 -8.66 10.39 -3.71
CA ASN A 9 -7.57 10.11 -2.78
C ASN A 9 -7.52 8.63 -2.41
N LEU A 10 -8.67 7.99 -2.20
CA LEU A 10 -8.75 6.55 -1.92
C LEU A 10 -8.13 5.71 -3.06
N ILE A 11 -8.53 5.95 -4.31
CA ILE A 11 -8.00 5.22 -5.49
C ILE A 11 -6.47 5.33 -5.54
N LYS A 12 -5.95 6.55 -5.39
CA LYS A 12 -4.52 6.83 -5.44
C LYS A 12 -3.78 6.17 -4.27
N SER A 13 -4.32 6.24 -3.06
CA SER A 13 -3.73 5.62 -1.87
C SER A 13 -3.64 4.11 -2.01
N ILE A 14 -4.66 3.46 -2.55
CA ILE A 14 -4.61 2.01 -2.74
C ILE A 14 -3.55 1.64 -3.78
N ARG A 15 -3.49 2.36 -4.90
CA ARG A 15 -2.43 2.13 -5.90
C ARG A 15 -1.03 2.23 -5.30
N ILE A 16 -0.79 3.25 -4.47
CA ILE A 16 0.50 3.45 -3.77
C ILE A 16 0.76 2.33 -2.77
N LYS A 17 -0.26 1.87 -2.03
CA LYS A 17 -0.13 0.75 -1.08
C LYS A 17 0.35 -0.54 -1.75
N PHE A 18 -0.06 -0.78 -2.99
CA PHE A 18 0.39 -1.91 -3.80
C PHE A 18 1.66 -1.64 -4.62
N ASN A 19 2.28 -0.46 -4.45
CA ASN A 19 3.44 0.00 -5.20
C ASN A 19 3.25 -0.07 -6.73
N TRP A 20 2.03 0.17 -7.21
CA TRP A 20 1.72 0.12 -8.63
C TRP A 20 1.85 1.50 -9.30
N THR A 21 2.34 1.50 -10.53
CA THR A 21 2.11 2.58 -11.50
C THR A 21 0.65 2.59 -11.96
N GLN A 22 0.20 3.67 -12.58
CA GLN A 22 -1.15 3.73 -13.15
C GLN A 22 -1.37 2.64 -14.22
N SER A 23 -0.33 2.30 -14.99
CA SER A 23 -0.40 1.27 -16.03
C SER A 23 -0.52 -0.13 -15.45
N GLU A 24 0.19 -0.43 -14.35
CA GLU A 24 0.08 -1.72 -13.67
C GLU A 24 -1.29 -1.91 -13.03
N MET A 25 -1.79 -0.88 -12.34
CA MET A 25 -3.15 -0.89 -11.81
C MET A 25 -4.18 -1.10 -12.92
N ALA A 26 -4.00 -0.44 -14.06
CA ALA A 26 -4.87 -0.61 -15.23
C ALA A 26 -4.83 -2.05 -15.77
N ARG A 27 -3.64 -2.66 -15.86
CA ARG A 27 -3.46 -4.06 -16.26
C ARG A 27 -4.18 -5.02 -15.31
N MET A 28 -4.01 -4.84 -13.99
CA MET A 28 -4.70 -5.66 -12.97
C MET A 28 -6.22 -5.50 -13.03
N MET A 29 -6.68 -4.27 -13.25
CA MET A 29 -8.10 -3.94 -13.35
C MET A 29 -8.70 -4.30 -14.72
N GLY A 30 -7.90 -4.62 -15.74
CA GLY A 30 -8.36 -4.88 -17.10
C GLY A 30 -8.99 -3.64 -17.76
N VAL A 31 -8.43 -2.46 -17.51
CA VAL A 31 -8.87 -1.18 -18.07
C VAL A 31 -7.70 -0.45 -18.71
N THR A 32 -7.95 0.70 -19.35
CA THR A 32 -6.88 1.55 -19.89
C THR A 32 -6.22 2.39 -18.81
N GLN A 33 -4.95 2.76 -18.99
CA GLN A 33 -4.25 3.70 -18.10
C GLN A 33 -5.00 5.05 -18.00
N VAL A 34 -5.60 5.51 -19.11
CA VAL A 34 -6.42 6.72 -19.16
C VAL A 34 -7.62 6.63 -18.23
N ALA A 35 -8.24 5.45 -18.08
CA ALA A 35 -9.32 5.24 -17.13
C ALA A 35 -8.85 5.48 -15.69
N VAL A 36 -7.71 4.88 -15.29
CA VAL A 36 -7.11 5.08 -13.96
C VAL A 36 -6.76 6.55 -13.71
N SER A 37 -6.17 7.23 -14.70
CA SER A 37 -5.87 8.67 -14.62
C SER A 37 -7.14 9.51 -14.40
N ASN A 38 -8.24 9.18 -15.08
CA ASN A 38 -9.54 9.82 -14.88
C ASN A 38 -10.12 9.52 -13.50
N TRP A 39 -9.94 8.32 -12.95
CA TRP A 39 -10.41 7.98 -11.60
C TRP A 39 -9.72 8.86 -10.56
N GLU A 40 -8.39 8.99 -10.64
CA GLU A 40 -7.60 9.79 -9.70
C GLU A 40 -7.84 11.30 -9.86
N LYS A 41 -8.17 11.79 -11.08
CA LYS A 41 -8.42 13.22 -11.33
C LYS A 41 -9.87 13.64 -11.09
N LYS A 42 -10.82 12.84 -11.57
CA LYS A 42 -12.26 13.19 -11.63
C LYS A 42 -13.10 12.46 -10.59
N GLY A 43 -12.59 11.38 -9.99
CA GLY A 43 -13.30 10.61 -8.96
C GLY A 43 -14.50 9.86 -9.52
N SER A 44 -14.45 9.43 -10.78
CA SER A 44 -15.55 8.71 -11.45
C SER A 44 -15.09 7.31 -11.83
N ILE A 45 -15.62 6.29 -11.16
CA ILE A 45 -15.43 4.88 -11.47
C ILE A 45 -16.81 4.25 -11.73
N SER A 46 -16.90 3.29 -12.63
CA SER A 46 -18.11 2.49 -12.79
C SER A 46 -18.27 1.52 -11.61
N LEU A 47 -19.51 1.19 -11.23
CA LEU A 47 -19.81 0.18 -10.19
C LEU A 47 -19.08 -1.15 -10.43
N LYS A 48 -19.03 -1.64 -11.67
CA LYS A 48 -18.31 -2.88 -12.05
C LYS A 48 -16.84 -2.85 -11.62
N ASN A 49 -16.13 -1.77 -11.96
CA ASN A 49 -14.72 -1.62 -11.60
C ASN A 49 -14.53 -1.41 -10.10
N TYR A 50 -15.48 -0.77 -9.41
CA TYR A 50 -15.43 -0.68 -7.96
C TYR A 50 -15.55 -2.06 -7.28
N LEU A 51 -16.50 -2.89 -7.71
CA LEU A 51 -16.66 -4.26 -7.19
C LEU A 51 -15.43 -5.13 -7.44
N LYS A 52 -14.85 -5.04 -8.64
CA LYS A 52 -13.59 -5.72 -8.97
C LYS A 52 -12.45 -5.28 -8.02
N PHE A 53 -12.46 -4.02 -7.63
CA PHE A 53 -11.50 -3.47 -6.68
C PHE A 53 -11.61 -4.11 -5.29
N CYS A 54 -12.83 -4.24 -4.77
CA CYS A 54 -13.10 -4.91 -3.50
C CYS A 54 -12.63 -6.37 -3.53
N GLN A 55 -12.93 -7.09 -4.62
CA GLN A 55 -12.54 -8.49 -4.77
C GLN A 55 -11.02 -8.70 -4.78
N LEU A 56 -10.27 -7.78 -5.40
CA LEU A 56 -8.80 -7.83 -5.38
C LEU A 56 -8.25 -7.59 -3.97
N GLN A 57 -8.84 -6.67 -3.22
CA GLN A 57 -8.43 -6.40 -1.84
C GLN A 57 -8.64 -7.61 -0.94
N ASP A 58 -9.78 -8.29 -1.07
CA ASP A 58 -10.11 -9.48 -0.26
C ASP A 58 -9.19 -10.66 -0.59
N SER A 59 -8.79 -10.81 -1.86
CA SER A 59 -7.88 -11.88 -2.30
C SER A 59 -6.41 -11.71 -1.87
N LEU A 60 -6.02 -10.49 -1.49
CA LEU A 60 -4.64 -10.13 -1.12
C LEU A 60 -4.42 -10.11 0.40
N VAL A 61 -5.42 -10.49 1.19
CA VAL A 61 -5.25 -10.81 2.61
C VAL A 61 -5.02 -12.33 2.69
N PRO A 62 -3.80 -12.82 3.00
CA PRO A 62 -3.66 -14.19 3.44
C PRO A 62 -4.58 -14.38 4.65
N PRO A 63 -5.18 -15.55 4.88
CA PRO A 63 -5.67 -15.88 6.21
C PRO A 63 -4.44 -16.01 7.14
N THR A 64 -3.83 -14.89 7.52
CA THR A 64 -3.03 -14.82 8.74
C THR A 64 -4.03 -15.01 9.86
N SER A 65 -4.18 -16.27 10.25
CA SER A 65 -4.38 -16.68 11.64
C SER A 65 -3.64 -15.71 12.54
N THR A 66 -4.32 -14.68 13.03
CA THR A 66 -3.94 -13.98 14.25
C THR A 66 -4.29 -14.89 15.41
N PHE A 67 -3.53 -15.97 15.52
CA PHE A 67 -3.32 -16.73 16.75
C PHE A 67 -1.84 -16.59 17.09
N THR A 68 -1.51 -15.49 17.76
CA THR A 68 -0.33 -15.24 18.60
C THR A 68 -0.62 -13.86 19.20
N ASP A 69 -1.31 -13.72 20.34
CA ASP A 69 -0.88 -14.09 21.70
C ASP A 69 0.65 -14.19 21.88
N SER A 70 1.17 -13.57 22.94
CA SER A 70 2.55 -13.08 23.17
C SER A 70 2.74 -11.63 22.68
N SER A 71 2.70 -10.57 23.48
CA SER A 71 3.29 -10.39 24.82
C SER A 71 4.67 -11.02 24.91
N ILE A 72 5.70 -10.39 24.31
CA ILE A 72 7.03 -10.19 24.90
C ILE A 72 7.72 -9.04 24.14
N LEU A 73 8.23 -8.10 24.93
CA LEU A 73 9.06 -6.94 24.61
C LEU A 73 10.38 -7.35 23.93
N ASN A 74 10.89 -6.57 22.97
CA ASN A 74 12.26 -6.07 23.04
C ASN A 74 12.51 -4.93 22.03
N GLU A 75 12.59 -3.70 22.52
CA GLU A 75 13.14 -2.57 21.76
C GLU A 75 14.66 -2.65 21.73
N HIS A 76 15.17 -2.46 20.53
CA HIS A 76 16.56 -2.55 20.09
C HIS A 76 17.34 -1.31 20.58
N GLN A 77 18.34 -1.47 21.44
CA GLN A 77 19.31 -0.41 21.75
C GLN A 77 20.45 -0.46 20.74
N GLN A 78 20.66 0.66 20.04
CA GLN A 78 21.58 0.80 18.91
C GLN A 78 23.05 0.78 19.37
N ASP A 79 23.83 -0.12 18.77
CA ASP A 79 25.29 -0.08 18.76
C ASP A 79 25.78 1.10 17.90
N ASN A 80 26.55 2.00 18.51
CA ASN A 80 27.43 2.93 17.80
C ASN A 80 28.80 2.88 18.47
N THR A 81 29.67 1.98 17.99
CA THR A 81 31.11 1.99 18.23
C THR A 81 31.79 3.12 17.47
N PRO A 82 32.78 3.80 18.08
CA PRO A 82 33.92 4.35 17.34
C PRO A 82 35.22 3.69 17.80
N TYR A 83 35.90 3.02 16.87
CA TYR A 83 37.30 2.61 17.00
C TYR A 83 38.20 3.84 17.15
N GLN A 84 39.09 3.82 18.14
CA GLN A 84 40.39 4.49 18.04
C GLN A 84 41.49 3.56 18.58
N THR A 85 42.64 3.73 17.94
CA THR A 85 43.71 2.78 17.65
C THR A 85 44.93 3.03 18.55
N GLU A 86 45.82 2.03 18.63
CA GLU A 86 47.25 2.11 19.04
C GLU A 86 47.49 2.39 20.55
N GLU A 87 48.50 1.90 21.27
CA GLU A 87 49.65 1.05 20.99
C GLU A 87 50.24 0.55 22.32
N ARG A 88 51.07 -0.48 22.20
CA ARG A 88 51.95 -1.19 23.16
C ARG A 88 52.57 -0.38 24.33
N LEU A 89 52.58 -0.99 25.54
CA LEU A 89 53.73 -1.66 26.17
C LEU A 89 53.37 -2.24 27.55
#